data_AF-A0A955JNH7-F1
#
_entry.id   AF-A0A955JNH7-F1
#
_cell.length_a   1.000
_cell.length_b   1.000
_cell.length_c   1.000
_cell.angle_alpha   90.00
_cell.angle_beta   90.00
_cell.angle_gamma   90.00
#
_symmetry.space_group_name_H-M   'P 1'
#
loop_
_entity.id
_entity.type
_entity.pdbx_description
1 polymer ?
#
loop_
_entity_poly.entity_id
_entity_poly.type
_entity_poly.pdbx_seq_one_letter_code
_entity_poly.pdbx_strand_id
1 'polypeptide(L)'
;ITATGFEPAVVNAEPGDVVMWVNADLSEHATVSASWDSGLLDMGASYKVRLADIGTFDYRDGENGLLVGTIVVEETLGGSDDMQSIFLPLVSN
;
A
#
# COMPACT_ATOMS: atom_id res chain seq x y z
N ILE A 1 9.02 -5.62 -5.65
CA ILE A 1 10.37 -5.05 -5.83
C ILE A 1 10.96 -5.71 -7.06
N THR A 2 11.48 -4.92 -7.98
CA THR A 2 12.17 -5.36 -9.20
C THR A 2 13.59 -4.78 -9.20
N ALA A 3 14.43 -5.26 -10.12
CA ALA A 3 15.81 -4.78 -10.28
C ALA A 3 15.94 -3.25 -10.48
N THR A 4 14.87 -2.58 -10.93
CA THR A 4 14.85 -1.13 -11.18
C THR A 4 14.07 -0.33 -10.14
N GLY A 5 13.44 -0.97 -9.14
CA GLY A 5 12.76 -0.29 -8.04
C GLY A 5 11.45 -0.91 -7.58
N PHE A 6 10.65 -0.11 -6.87
CA PHE A 6 9.30 -0.49 -6.44
C PHE A 6 8.31 -0.24 -7.57
N GLU A 7 7.43 -1.21 -7.83
CA GLU A 7 6.41 -1.13 -8.86
C GLU A 7 5.03 -1.52 -8.29
N PRO A 8 4.05 -0.59 -8.30
CA PRO A 8 4.22 0.83 -8.63
C PRO A 8 5.11 1.55 -7.60
N ALA A 9 5.77 2.64 -8.01
CA ALA A 9 6.60 3.46 -7.12
C ALA A 9 5.76 4.26 -6.11
N VAL A 10 4.50 4.56 -6.47
CA VAL A 10 3.52 5.21 -5.60
C VAL A 10 2.30 4.32 -5.48
N VAL A 11 1.86 4.07 -4.25
CA VAL A 11 0.63 3.33 -3.94
C VAL A 11 -0.31 4.27 -3.18
N ASN A 12 -1.55 4.41 -3.63
CA ASN A 12 -2.62 5.02 -2.85
C ASN A 12 -3.36 3.92 -2.08
N ALA A 13 -3.65 4.17 -0.81
CA ALA A 13 -4.34 3.24 0.08
C ALA A 13 -5.31 3.99 0.99
N GLU A 14 -6.24 3.27 1.59
CA GLU A 14 -7.17 3.80 2.58
C GLU A 14 -6.75 3.39 4.01
N PRO A 15 -7.16 4.14 5.03
CA PRO A 15 -6.94 3.75 6.43
C PRO A 15 -7.44 2.34 6.72
N GLY A 16 -6.52 1.49 7.14
CA GLY A 16 -6.78 0.09 7.47
C GLY A 16 -6.36 -0.91 6.39
N ASP A 17 -5.95 -0.45 5.20
CA ASP A 17 -5.47 -1.32 4.13
C ASP A 17 -4.19 -2.08 4.51
N VAL A 18 -3.98 -3.21 3.82
CA VAL A 18 -2.78 -4.03 3.93
C VAL A 18 -1.99 -3.94 2.65
N VAL A 19 -0.82 -3.33 2.72
CA VAL A 19 0.13 -3.29 1.59
C VAL A 19 1.08 -4.47 1.69
N MET A 20 1.27 -5.15 0.56
CA MET A 20 2.16 -6.30 0.44
C MET A 20 3.28 -6.00 -0.55
N TRP A 21 4.50 -6.21 -0.12
CA TRP A 21 5.67 -6.25 -0.99
C TRP A 21 5.99 -7.70 -1.33
N VAL A 22 6.31 -7.95 -2.59
CA VAL A 22 6.84 -9.23 -3.07
C VAL A 22 8.17 -8.94 -3.77
N ASN A 23 9.21 -9.70 -3.46
CA ASN A 23 10.44 -9.63 -4.21
C ASN A 23 10.28 -10.44 -5.52
N ALA A 24 10.31 -9.76 -6.66
CA ALA A 24 10.20 -10.37 -7.98
C ALA A 24 11.56 -10.43 -8.70
N ASP A 25 12.64 -9.97 -8.07
CA ASP A 25 14.00 -10.07 -8.57
C ASP A 25 14.72 -11.31 -8.02
N LEU A 26 15.81 -11.70 -8.68
CA LEU A 26 16.71 -12.78 -8.25
C LEU A 26 17.61 -12.37 -7.08
N SER A 27 17.85 -11.07 -6.93
CA SER A 27 18.62 -10.50 -5.81
C SER A 27 17.76 -10.31 -4.58
N GLU A 28 18.36 -10.39 -3.39
CA GLU A 28 17.70 -10.05 -2.14
C GLU A 28 17.37 -8.56 -2.09
N HIS A 29 16.21 -8.25 -1.53
CA HIS A 29 15.73 -6.89 -1.33
C HIS A 29 15.06 -6.76 0.02
N ALA A 30 14.87 -5.53 0.50
CA ALA A 30 14.11 -5.25 1.72
C ALA A 30 13.21 -4.03 1.51
N THR A 31 12.23 -3.83 2.37
CA THR A 31 11.48 -2.57 2.46
C THR A 31 11.68 -1.98 3.85
N VAL A 32 12.24 -0.78 3.89
CA VAL A 32 12.59 -0.07 5.13
C VAL A 32 11.98 1.33 5.10
N SER A 33 11.20 1.65 6.12
CA SER A 33 10.64 2.99 6.36
C SER A 33 10.98 3.46 7.77
N ALA A 34 10.38 4.58 8.19
CA ALA A 34 10.44 5.01 9.58
C ALA A 34 9.70 4.07 10.56
N SER A 35 8.72 3.30 10.06
CA SER A 35 7.78 2.53 10.88
C SER A 35 7.86 1.02 10.68
N TRP A 36 8.56 0.54 9.66
CA TRP A 36 8.76 -0.89 9.42
C TRP A 36 10.12 -1.20 8.81
N ASP A 37 10.52 -2.45 8.97
CA ASP A 37 11.66 -3.09 8.33
C ASP A 37 11.27 -4.54 8.05
N SER A 38 11.31 -4.97 6.79
CA SER A 38 10.97 -6.34 6.41
C SER A 38 12.07 -7.35 6.73
N GLY A 39 13.30 -6.90 6.95
CA GLY A 39 14.49 -7.72 6.75
C GLY A 39 14.66 -8.10 5.26
N LEU A 40 15.66 -8.92 4.98
CA LEU A 40 15.92 -9.42 3.63
C LEU A 40 14.80 -10.36 3.17
N LEU A 41 14.35 -10.13 1.95
CA LEU A 41 13.37 -10.93 1.24
C LEU A 41 14.08 -11.61 0.06
N ASP A 42 14.18 -12.94 0.13
CA ASP A 42 14.58 -13.78 -1.00
C ASP A 42 13.61 -13.63 -2.18
N MET A 43 14.02 -14.11 -3.37
CA MET A 43 13.15 -14.19 -4.54
C MET A 43 11.82 -14.89 -4.19
N GLY A 44 10.71 -14.22 -4.49
CA GLY A 44 9.35 -14.70 -4.24
C GLY A 44 8.86 -14.54 -2.80
N ALA A 45 9.73 -14.13 -1.86
CA ALA A 45 9.31 -13.82 -0.50
C ALA A 45 8.46 -12.54 -0.46
N SER A 46 7.63 -12.43 0.59
CA SER A 46 6.69 -11.32 0.75
C SER A 46 6.65 -10.79 2.17
N TYR A 47 6.38 -9.49 2.29
CA TYR A 47 6.18 -8.79 3.56
C TYR A 47 4.89 -7.97 3.51
N LYS A 48 4.20 -7.82 4.65
CA LYS A 48 2.90 -7.14 4.73
C LYS A 48 2.88 -6.14 5.89
N VAL A 49 2.33 -4.97 5.63
CA VAL A 49 2.08 -3.94 6.64
C VAL A 49 0.63 -3.48 6.54
N ARG A 50 -0.03 -3.35 7.70
CA ARG A 50 -1.33 -2.67 7.78
C ARG A 50 -1.08 -1.20 8.10
N LEU A 51 -1.65 -0.30 7.31
CA LEU A 51 -1.51 1.14 7.50
C LEU A 51 -2.86 1.71 7.95
N ALA A 52 -2.99 1.98 9.25
CA ALA A 52 -4.22 2.54 9.82
C ALA A 52 -4.23 4.07 9.87
N ASP A 53 -3.05 4.69 9.86
CA ASP A 53 -2.91 6.13 10.00
C ASP A 53 -2.88 6.79 8.62
N ILE A 54 -3.66 7.87 8.47
CA ILE A 54 -3.62 8.75 7.30
C ILE A 54 -2.24 9.43 7.25
N GLY A 55 -1.65 9.48 6.05
CA GLY A 55 -0.39 10.16 5.84
C GLY A 55 0.39 9.63 4.64
N THR A 56 1.55 10.23 4.42
CA THR A 56 2.51 9.80 3.40
C THR A 56 3.64 9.02 4.07
N PHE A 57 3.88 7.80 3.59
CA PHE A 57 4.91 6.90 4.08
C PHE A 57 5.96 6.67 2.99
N ASP A 58 7.09 7.33 3.13
CA ASP A 58 8.25 7.10 2.27
C ASP A 58 9.06 5.91 2.79
N TYR A 59 9.53 5.08 1.86
CA TYR A 59 10.34 3.91 2.16
C TYR A 59 11.35 3.66 1.04
N ARG A 60 12.34 2.84 1.34
CA ARG A 60 13.42 2.51 0.41
C ARG A 60 13.78 1.04 0.48
N ASP A 61 14.56 0.59 -0.50
CA ASP A 61 15.21 -0.71 -0.43
C ASP A 61 16.34 -0.72 0.61
N GLY A 62 16.45 -1.81 1.36
CA GLY A 62 17.46 -1.94 2.42
C GLY A 62 18.88 -2.11 1.85
N GLU A 63 19.00 -2.79 0.71
CA GLU A 63 20.28 -3.07 0.05
C GLU A 63 20.71 -1.93 -0.90
N ASN A 64 19.75 -1.26 -1.52
CA ASN A 64 19.99 -0.11 -2.38
C ASN A 64 19.07 1.07 -2.04
N GLY A 65 19.54 1.96 -1.16
CA GLY A 65 18.77 3.12 -0.71
C GLY A 65 18.40 4.16 -1.78
N LEU A 66 18.86 4.02 -3.03
CA LEU A 66 18.41 4.84 -4.16
C LEU A 66 17.06 4.38 -4.74
N LEU A 67 16.68 3.12 -4.50
CA LEU A 67 15.37 2.61 -4.87
C LEU A 67 14.38 3.03 -3.79
N VAL A 68 13.44 3.90 -4.16
CA VAL A 68 12.48 4.50 -3.23
C VAL A 68 11.05 4.25 -3.69
N GLY A 69 10.14 4.20 -2.74
CA GLY A 69 8.71 4.16 -2.99
C GLY A 69 7.96 4.99 -1.95
N THR A 70 6.72 5.31 -2.27
CA THR A 70 5.85 6.10 -1.41
C THR A 70 4.48 5.44 -1.32
N ILE A 71 3.92 5.36 -0.11
CA ILE A 71 2.50 5.03 0.08
C ILE A 71 1.80 6.29 0.56
N VAL A 72 0.72 6.68 -0.11
CA VAL A 72 -0.17 7.75 0.32
C VAL A 72 -1.42 7.10 0.88
N VAL A 73 -1.63 7.24 2.18
CA VAL A 73 -2.85 6.81 2.87
C VAL A 73 -3.72 8.03 3.07
N GLU A 74 -4.86 8.06 2.41
CA GLU A 74 -5.80 9.17 2.48
C GLU A 74 -7.23 8.65 2.55
N GLU A 75 -8.12 9.41 3.17
CA GLU A 75 -9.55 9.15 3.03
C GLU A 75 -9.95 9.52 1.61
N THR A 76 -10.43 8.56 0.83
CA THR A 76 -11.13 8.89 -0.39
C THR A 76 -12.42 9.59 0.00
N LEU A 77 -12.47 10.92 -0.17
CA LEU A 77 -13.71 11.71 -0.13
C LEU A 77 -14.59 11.34 -1.34
N GLY A 78 -15.02 10.09 -1.42
CA GLY A 78 -15.54 9.54 -2.66
C GLY A 78 -15.62 8.01 -2.76
N GLY A 79 -15.65 7.26 -1.66
CA GLY A 79 -16.30 5.93 -1.64
C GLY A 79 -17.83 6.03 -1.85
N SER A 80 -18.27 6.89 -2.75
CA SER A 80 -19.66 7.26 -3.02
C SER A 80 -19.80 7.60 -4.51
N ASP A 81 -19.62 6.62 -5.38
CA ASP A 81 -20.30 6.64 -6.69
C ASP A 81 -21.23 5.43 -6.88
N ASP A 82 -21.44 4.63 -5.83
CA ASP A 82 -22.75 4.02 -5.61
C ASP A 82 -23.57 5.06 -4.87
N MET A 83 -24.36 5.82 -5.63
CA MET A 83 -25.50 6.56 -5.13
C MET A 83 -26.37 5.61 -4.29
N GLN A 84 -26.15 5.60 -2.97
CA GLN A 84 -26.99 4.91 -1.99
C GLN A 84 -28.39 5.51 -2.09
N SER A 85 -29.21 4.90 -2.93
CA SER A 85 -30.59 5.31 -3.17
C SER A 85 -31.40 4.84 -1.96
N ILE A 86 -31.70 5.76 -1.04
CA ILE A 86 -32.65 5.49 0.04
C ILE A 86 -34.06 5.54 -0.57
N PHE A 87 -34.64 4.37 -0.84
CA PHE A 87 -36.05 4.28 -1.22
C PHE A 87 -36.92 4.36 0.04
N LEU A 88 -37.76 5.40 0.11
CA LEU A 88 -38.80 5.51 1.14
C LEU A 88 -39.86 4.41 0.95
N PRO A 89 -40.43 3.82 2.01
CA PRO A 89 -41.46 2.81 1.86
C PRO A 89 -42.72 3.41 1.22
N LEU A 90 -43.25 2.77 0.17
CA LEU A 90 -44.55 3.12 -0.38
C LEU A 90 -45.62 2.78 0.67
N VAL A 91 -46.29 3.80 1.19
CA VAL A 91 -47.50 3.61 1.99
C VAL A 91 -48.62 3.23 1.02
N SER A 92 -48.98 1.96 0.97
CA SER A 92 -50.22 1.51 0.32
C SER A 92 -51.40 1.77 1.27
N ASN A 93 -52.39 2.51 0.77
CA ASN A 93 -53.64 2.87 1.44
C ASN A 93 -54.55 1.64 1.63
#